data_AF-Q87MU2-F1
#
_entry.id   AF-Q87MU2-F1
#
_cell.length_a   1.000
_cell.length_b   1.000
_cell.length_c   1.000
_cell.angle_alpha   90.00
_cell.angle_beta   90.00
_cell.angle_gamma   90.00
#
_symmetry.space_group_name_H-M   'P 1'
#
loop_
_entity.id
_entity.type
_entity.pdbx_description
1 polymer ?
#
loop_
_entity_poly.entity_id
_entity_poly.type
_entity_poly.pdbx_seq_one_letter_code
_entity_poly.pdbx_strand_id
1 'polypeptide(L)'
;MMLSMTHQVDTKVCYSYHYRLLIKLNNMDIQTALERLHKFDRQRIYVYTKRNLRRVFFDDSEEAFKQSLSRLIKFGVLERACRGVYVFALSRNKGGYTIEYVAKSLRRGEYNYISLESALSEYGVISQIPIDRLTVMTTGRKGVFKTPYGAIEFTHTERNDIDILNNTILYDRPLRIATESAAIRDLKRVGRNTHMLCNEFD
;
A
#
# COMPACT_ATOMS: atom_id res chain seq x y z
N MET A 1 -19.39 -24.66 -38.91
CA MET A 1 -18.34 -23.66 -38.60
C MET A 1 -18.77 -22.96 -37.32
N MET A 2 -18.09 -23.23 -36.21
CA MET A 2 -18.45 -22.79 -34.86
C MET A 2 -18.46 -21.26 -34.74
N LEU A 3 -19.56 -20.69 -34.23
CA LEU A 3 -19.52 -19.40 -33.53
C LEU A 3 -19.14 -19.67 -32.06
N SER A 4 -17.96 -19.19 -31.68
CA SER A 4 -17.47 -19.18 -30.30
C SER A 4 -18.24 -18.15 -29.48
N MET A 5 -19.13 -18.61 -28.59
CA MET A 5 -19.72 -17.77 -27.54
C MET A 5 -18.72 -17.63 -26.39
N THR A 6 -18.13 -16.43 -26.26
CA THR A 6 -17.37 -16.02 -25.08
C THR A 6 -18.31 -15.97 -23.86
N HIS A 7 -18.20 -16.95 -22.97
CA HIS A 7 -18.85 -16.96 -21.67
C HIS A 7 -18.23 -15.89 -20.76
N GLN A 8 -18.93 -14.79 -20.58
CA GLN A 8 -18.68 -13.83 -19.53
C GLN A 8 -19.32 -14.38 -18.25
N VAL A 9 -18.53 -15.14 -17.47
CA VAL A 9 -18.99 -15.69 -16.19
C VAL A 9 -19.23 -14.52 -15.23
N ASP A 10 -20.49 -14.35 -14.87
CA ASP A 10 -20.96 -13.31 -13.96
C ASP A 10 -20.41 -13.58 -12.55
N THR A 11 -19.30 -12.90 -12.22
CA THR A 11 -18.55 -13.07 -10.97
C THR A 11 -19.41 -12.93 -9.71
N LYS A 12 -20.55 -12.23 -9.77
CA LYS A 12 -21.49 -12.14 -8.63
C LYS A 12 -22.09 -13.47 -8.22
N VAL A 13 -22.30 -14.39 -9.16
CA VAL A 13 -22.99 -15.66 -8.91
C VAL A 13 -22.05 -16.68 -8.27
N CYS A 14 -20.77 -16.69 -8.66
CA CYS A 14 -19.81 -17.68 -8.16
C CYS A 14 -19.43 -17.45 -6.67
N TYR A 15 -19.39 -16.19 -6.21
CA TYR A 15 -19.12 -15.89 -4.80
C TYR A 15 -20.29 -16.26 -3.87
N SER A 16 -21.53 -16.22 -4.35
CA SER A 16 -22.72 -16.44 -3.52
C SER A 16 -22.83 -17.86 -2.95
N TYR A 17 -22.41 -18.88 -3.71
CA TYR A 17 -22.65 -20.28 -3.33
C TYR A 17 -21.60 -20.83 -2.36
N HIS A 18 -20.35 -20.36 -2.40
CA HIS A 18 -19.30 -20.93 -1.54
C HIS A 18 -19.34 -20.43 -0.09
N TYR A 19 -19.89 -19.23 0.14
CA TYR A 19 -19.99 -18.64 1.49
C TYR A 19 -21.30 -18.99 2.22
N ARG A 20 -22.30 -19.52 1.51
CA ARG A 20 -23.64 -19.81 2.06
C ARG A 20 -23.68 -20.93 3.10
N LEU A 21 -22.59 -21.66 3.32
CA LEU A 21 -22.54 -22.80 4.26
C LEU A 21 -22.02 -22.49 5.67
N LEU A 22 -21.70 -21.24 6.03
CA LEU A 22 -20.93 -20.94 7.26
C LEU A 22 -21.46 -19.81 8.15
N ILE A 23 -22.76 -19.56 8.19
CA ILE A 23 -23.29 -18.41 8.96
C ILE A 23 -24.33 -18.84 9.97
N LYS A 24 -23.93 -18.93 11.24
CA LYS A 24 -24.79 -18.63 12.38
C LYS A 24 -23.96 -18.12 13.58
N LEU A 25 -24.50 -17.04 14.17
CA LEU A 25 -24.27 -16.46 15.50
C LEU A 25 -23.20 -15.33 15.65
N ASN A 26 -23.73 -14.16 16.04
CA ASN A 26 -23.14 -12.99 16.72
C ASN A 26 -22.03 -12.12 16.09
N ASN A 27 -21.73 -12.23 14.79
CA ASN A 27 -20.88 -11.24 14.08
C ASN A 27 -21.44 -10.92 12.69
N MET A 28 -21.05 -9.76 12.12
CA MET A 28 -21.36 -9.38 10.74
C MET A 28 -21.12 -10.53 9.76
N ASP A 29 -22.08 -10.72 8.86
CA ASP A 29 -21.98 -11.71 7.79
C ASP A 29 -20.86 -11.34 6.79
N ILE A 30 -20.14 -12.34 6.29
CA ILE A 30 -19.04 -12.18 5.34
C ILE A 30 -19.50 -11.50 4.05
N GLN A 31 -20.74 -11.71 3.64
CA GLN A 31 -21.33 -11.05 2.47
C GLN A 31 -21.39 -9.54 2.64
N THR A 32 -21.93 -9.05 3.77
CA THR A 32 -21.98 -7.61 4.09
C THR A 32 -20.58 -7.00 4.12
N ALA A 33 -19.59 -7.74 4.65
CA ALA A 33 -18.21 -7.29 4.69
C ALA A 33 -17.64 -7.10 3.27
N LEU A 34 -17.85 -8.08 2.39
CA LEU A 34 -17.42 -8.03 0.99
C LEU A 34 -18.09 -6.88 0.23
N GLU A 35 -19.40 -6.68 0.40
CA GLU A 35 -20.14 -5.59 -0.24
C GLU A 35 -19.56 -4.22 0.13
N ARG A 36 -19.25 -4.03 1.41
CA ARG A 36 -18.62 -2.80 1.92
C ARG A 36 -17.21 -2.61 1.36
N LEU A 37 -16.37 -3.64 1.40
CA LEU A 37 -15.00 -3.57 0.87
C LEU A 37 -15.01 -3.29 -0.64
N HIS A 38 -15.88 -3.94 -1.41
CA HIS A 38 -16.04 -3.65 -2.84
C HIS A 38 -16.58 -2.24 -3.11
N LYS A 39 -17.41 -1.68 -2.22
CA LYS A 39 -17.88 -0.29 -2.34
C LYS A 39 -16.72 0.70 -2.28
N PHE A 40 -15.82 0.52 -1.32
CA PHE A 40 -14.62 1.36 -1.20
C PHE A 40 -13.57 1.04 -2.28
N ASP A 41 -13.48 -0.21 -2.72
CA ASP A 41 -12.60 -0.61 -3.83
C ASP A 41 -12.94 0.12 -5.14
N ARG A 42 -14.24 0.34 -5.42
CA ARG A 42 -14.68 1.17 -6.56
C ARG A 42 -14.18 2.61 -6.50
N GLN A 43 -13.81 3.09 -5.32
CA GLN A 43 -13.21 4.41 -5.09
C GLN A 43 -11.68 4.34 -4.99
N ARG A 44 -11.06 3.23 -5.41
CA ARG A 44 -9.63 2.94 -5.29
C ARG A 44 -9.12 2.90 -3.84
N ILE A 45 -10.00 2.70 -2.87
CA ILE A 45 -9.63 2.51 -1.47
C ILE A 45 -9.59 1.01 -1.19
N TYR A 46 -8.38 0.46 -1.11
CA TYR A 46 -8.17 -0.97 -0.89
C TYR A 46 -7.06 -1.28 0.13
N VAL A 47 -6.32 -0.27 0.58
CA VAL A 47 -5.36 -0.38 1.69
C VAL A 47 -5.90 0.40 2.88
N TYR A 48 -5.92 -0.24 4.04
CA TYR A 48 -6.56 0.29 5.22
C TYR A 48 -5.67 0.17 6.46
N THR A 49 -5.62 1.23 7.26
CA THR A 49 -5.24 1.08 8.66
C THR A 49 -6.35 0.37 9.43
N LYS A 50 -6.02 -0.28 10.55
CA LYS A 50 -7.04 -0.88 11.46
C LYS A 50 -8.13 0.14 11.83
N ARG A 51 -7.74 1.39 12.08
CA ARG A 51 -8.67 2.49 12.39
C ARG A 51 -9.61 2.79 11.22
N ASN A 52 -9.11 2.80 9.98
CA ASN A 52 -9.96 2.99 8.80
C ASN A 52 -10.90 1.82 8.58
N LEU A 53 -10.43 0.57 8.74
CA LEU A 53 -11.33 -0.60 8.67
C LEU A 53 -12.44 -0.51 9.71
N ARG A 54 -12.15 -0.05 10.93
CA ARG A 54 -13.20 0.15 11.94
C ARG A 54 -14.30 1.12 11.49
N ARG A 55 -13.98 2.08 10.62
CA ARG A 55 -14.98 2.99 10.02
C ARG A 55 -15.76 2.33 8.86
N VAL A 56 -15.14 1.38 8.15
CA VAL A 56 -15.85 0.57 7.16
C VAL A 56 -16.89 -0.32 7.84
N PHE A 57 -16.57 -0.83 9.03
CA PHE A 57 -17.45 -1.64 9.87
C PHE A 57 -17.91 -0.83 11.08
N PHE A 58 -18.59 0.29 10.83
CA PHE A 58 -18.93 1.29 11.85
C PHE A 58 -19.96 0.79 12.88
N ASP A 59 -20.86 -0.08 12.46
CA ASP A 59 -21.96 -0.68 13.23
C ASP A 59 -21.56 -1.87 14.10
N ASP A 60 -20.37 -2.46 13.88
CA ASP A 60 -19.84 -3.52 14.74
C ASP A 60 -19.46 -2.95 16.12
N SER A 61 -19.65 -3.73 17.19
CA SER A 61 -18.96 -3.49 18.47
C SER A 61 -17.44 -3.71 18.31
N GLU A 62 -16.64 -3.35 19.32
CA GLU A 62 -15.19 -3.57 19.24
C GLU A 62 -14.84 -5.07 19.18
N GLU A 63 -15.53 -5.89 19.99
CA GLU A 63 -15.39 -7.34 20.03
C GLU A 63 -15.80 -7.96 18.70
N ALA A 64 -16.96 -7.54 18.16
CA ALA A 64 -17.46 -8.03 16.88
C ALA A 64 -16.48 -7.68 15.75
N PHE A 65 -15.97 -6.46 15.69
CA PHE A 65 -14.98 -6.04 14.70
C PHE A 65 -13.69 -6.86 14.79
N LYS A 66 -13.19 -7.16 16.00
CA LYS A 66 -11.99 -8.00 16.19
C LYS A 66 -12.20 -9.40 15.62
N GLN A 67 -13.36 -10.01 15.88
CA GLN A 67 -13.70 -11.34 15.39
C GLN A 67 -13.90 -11.34 13.87
N SER A 68 -14.64 -10.37 13.33
CA SER A 68 -14.82 -10.16 11.88
C SER A 68 -13.47 -9.99 11.18
N LEU A 69 -12.58 -9.15 11.69
CA LEU A 69 -11.25 -8.94 11.11
C LEU A 69 -10.41 -10.23 11.09
N SER A 70 -10.40 -10.97 12.20
CA SER A 70 -9.70 -12.27 12.27
C SER A 70 -10.24 -13.26 11.22
N ARG A 71 -11.56 -13.34 11.10
CA ARG A 71 -12.26 -14.18 10.14
C ARG A 71 -11.95 -13.79 8.68
N LEU A 72 -12.00 -12.50 8.36
CA LEU A 72 -11.70 -12.00 7.01
C LEU A 72 -10.26 -12.26 6.60
N ILE A 73 -9.31 -12.21 7.55
CA ILE A 73 -7.92 -12.59 7.29
C ILE A 73 -7.81 -14.09 7.08
N LYS A 74 -8.44 -14.90 7.95
CA LYS A 74 -8.43 -16.37 7.84
C LYS A 74 -8.99 -16.85 6.50
N PHE A 75 -10.02 -16.19 5.98
CA PHE A 75 -10.62 -16.51 4.68
C PHE A 75 -9.95 -15.84 3.48
N GLY A 76 -8.83 -15.13 3.68
CA GLY A 76 -8.11 -14.49 2.58
C GLY A 76 -8.83 -13.32 1.93
N VAL A 77 -9.87 -12.76 2.58
CA VAL A 77 -10.54 -11.54 2.10
C VAL A 77 -9.67 -10.30 2.39
N LEU A 78 -9.00 -10.29 3.54
CA LEU A 78 -8.03 -9.26 3.91
C LEU A 78 -6.64 -9.86 4.07
N GLU A 79 -5.65 -9.29 3.40
CA GLU A 79 -4.24 -9.59 3.61
C GLU A 79 -3.68 -8.65 4.69
N ARG A 80 -2.91 -9.19 5.64
CA ARG A 80 -2.16 -8.37 6.59
C ARG A 80 -0.84 -7.95 5.94
N ALA A 81 -0.76 -6.72 5.41
CA ALA A 81 0.48 -6.20 4.84
C ALA A 81 1.57 -6.04 5.92
N CYS A 82 1.19 -5.50 7.08
CA CYS A 82 2.05 -5.39 8.25
C CYS A 82 1.18 -5.16 9.51
N ARG A 83 1.80 -4.94 10.68
CA ARG A 83 1.04 -4.68 11.91
C ARG A 83 0.15 -3.44 11.74
N GLY A 84 -1.16 -3.64 11.80
CA GLY A 84 -2.15 -2.56 11.76
C GLY A 84 -2.52 -2.03 10.37
N VAL A 85 -1.94 -2.59 9.30
CA VAL A 85 -2.30 -2.26 7.91
C VAL A 85 -2.74 -3.52 7.18
N TYR A 86 -3.85 -3.39 6.46
CA TYR A 86 -4.52 -4.49 5.78
C TYR A 86 -4.84 -4.09 4.34
N VAL A 87 -4.79 -5.05 3.44
CA VAL A 87 -5.12 -4.87 2.03
C VAL A 87 -6.30 -5.75 1.68
N PHE A 88 -7.25 -5.20 0.94
CA PHE A 88 -8.35 -5.98 0.39
C PHE A 88 -7.81 -6.89 -0.72
N ALA A 89 -7.76 -8.19 -0.43
CA ALA A 89 -7.07 -9.18 -1.26
C ALA A 89 -7.68 -9.30 -2.67
N LEU A 90 -9.01 -9.16 -2.74
CA LEU A 90 -9.82 -9.26 -3.96
C LEU A 90 -9.95 -7.93 -4.72
N SER A 91 -9.16 -6.92 -4.35
CA SER A 91 -9.17 -5.62 -5.01
C SER A 91 -8.66 -5.73 -6.44
N ARG A 92 -9.40 -5.14 -7.39
CA ARG A 92 -8.98 -4.99 -8.79
C ARG A 92 -7.90 -3.92 -8.98
N ASN A 93 -7.63 -3.13 -7.95
CA ASN A 93 -6.72 -1.99 -7.97
C ASN A 93 -5.32 -2.34 -7.41
N LYS A 94 -5.09 -3.60 -7.02
CA LYS A 94 -3.75 -4.08 -6.64
C LYS A 94 -2.80 -4.00 -7.84
N GLY A 95 -1.55 -3.65 -7.60
CA GLY A 95 -0.53 -3.50 -8.64
C GLY A 95 0.79 -2.95 -8.08
N GLY A 96 1.66 -2.45 -8.95
CA GLY A 96 2.99 -1.95 -8.56
C GLY A 96 2.96 -0.89 -7.46
N TYR A 97 1.93 -0.05 -7.42
CA TYR A 97 1.78 1.00 -6.41
C TYR A 97 1.19 0.54 -5.06
N THR A 98 0.83 -0.74 -4.90
CA THR A 98 0.26 -1.22 -3.64
C THR A 98 1.22 -1.04 -2.46
N ILE A 99 2.53 -1.23 -2.68
CA ILE A 99 3.55 -0.98 -1.65
C ILE A 99 3.57 0.50 -1.19
N GLU A 100 3.36 1.45 -2.11
CA GLU A 100 3.30 2.87 -1.77
C GLU A 100 2.06 3.22 -0.94
N TYR A 101 0.90 2.63 -1.27
CA TYR A 101 -0.31 2.80 -0.45
C TYR A 101 -0.14 2.22 0.96
N VAL A 102 0.58 1.09 1.09
CA VAL A 102 0.94 0.51 2.39
C VAL A 102 1.88 1.44 3.15
N ALA A 103 2.91 1.97 2.50
CA ALA A 103 3.84 2.93 3.09
C ALA A 103 3.12 4.19 3.58
N LYS A 104 2.24 4.78 2.75
CA LYS A 104 1.40 5.93 3.12
C LYS A 104 0.50 5.63 4.31
N SER A 105 0.00 4.40 4.44
CA SER A 105 -0.82 3.98 5.58
C SER A 105 0.00 3.79 6.86
N LEU A 106 1.23 3.29 6.76
CA LEU A 106 2.17 3.08 7.87
C LEU A 106 2.64 4.38 8.55
N ARG A 107 2.68 5.47 7.78
CA ARG A 107 3.13 6.80 8.23
C ARG A 107 2.09 7.88 7.96
N ARG A 108 0.82 7.52 8.11
CA ARG A 108 -0.27 8.48 7.96
C ARG A 108 -0.13 9.62 8.97
N GLY A 109 -0.26 10.85 8.48
CA GLY A 109 -0.09 12.07 9.28
C GLY A 109 1.30 12.70 9.15
N GLU A 110 2.24 11.99 8.54
CA GLU A 110 3.60 12.44 8.27
C GLU A 110 3.77 12.79 6.80
N TYR A 111 4.77 13.62 6.47
CA TYR A 111 5.25 13.75 5.11
C TYR A 111 6.10 12.54 4.76
N ASN A 112 5.76 11.90 3.64
CA ASN A 112 6.43 10.71 3.15
C ASN A 112 6.66 10.86 1.65
N TYR A 113 7.89 10.66 1.21
CA TYR A 113 8.24 10.73 -0.21
C TYR A 113 9.31 9.69 -0.55
N ILE A 114 9.22 9.17 -1.76
CA ILE A 114 10.17 8.21 -2.31
C ILE A 114 11.45 8.96 -2.61
N SER A 115 12.58 8.45 -2.12
CA SER A 115 13.90 9.07 -2.28
C SER A 115 14.97 7.97 -2.24
N LEU A 116 16.24 8.38 -2.13
CA LEU A 116 17.40 7.49 -2.10
C LEU A 116 17.42 6.57 -3.33
N GLU A 117 17.77 5.29 -3.16
CA GLU A 117 17.97 4.35 -4.25
C GLU A 117 16.70 4.13 -5.09
N SER A 118 15.50 4.11 -4.48
CA SER A 118 14.25 3.93 -5.24
C SER A 118 13.97 5.09 -6.19
N ALA A 119 14.16 6.34 -5.75
CA ALA A 119 13.96 7.50 -6.62
C ALA A 119 15.07 7.61 -7.68
N LEU A 120 16.32 7.38 -7.29
CA LEU A 120 17.46 7.43 -8.22
C LEU A 120 17.37 6.36 -9.30
N SER A 121 16.86 5.17 -8.96
CA SER A 121 16.59 4.13 -9.95
C SER A 121 15.48 4.56 -10.92
N GLU A 122 14.44 5.25 -10.43
CA GLU A 122 13.35 5.75 -11.27
C GLU A 122 13.82 6.84 -12.26
N TYR A 123 14.81 7.64 -11.87
CA TYR A 123 15.47 8.62 -12.77
C TYR A 123 16.58 8.03 -13.64
N GLY A 124 16.91 6.75 -13.52
CA GLY A 124 18.02 6.13 -14.25
C GLY A 124 19.41 6.60 -13.83
N VAL A 125 19.53 7.23 -12.65
CA VAL A 125 20.80 7.73 -12.11
C VAL A 125 21.64 6.60 -11.52
N ILE A 126 21.03 5.48 -11.15
CA ILE A 126 21.73 4.25 -10.76
C ILE A 126 21.30 3.11 -11.67
N SER A 127 22.25 2.26 -12.05
CA SER A 127 21.97 1.05 -12.84
C SER A 127 21.39 -0.10 -12.00
N GLN A 128 21.50 -0.01 -10.67
CA GLN A 128 21.00 -1.02 -9.75
C GLN A 128 19.57 -0.71 -9.34
N ILE A 129 18.64 -1.61 -9.67
CA ILE A 129 17.25 -1.50 -9.22
C ILE A 129 17.13 -2.15 -7.83
N PRO A 130 16.67 -1.45 -6.79
CA PRO A 130 16.37 -2.07 -5.50
C PRO A 130 15.32 -3.16 -5.66
N ILE A 131 15.73 -4.43 -5.56
CA ILE A 131 14.80 -5.56 -5.64
C ILE A 131 14.01 -5.63 -4.34
N ASP A 132 12.68 -5.74 -4.45
CA ASP A 132 11.74 -5.89 -3.33
C ASP A 132 11.93 -4.84 -2.21
N ARG A 133 12.33 -3.62 -2.55
CA ARG A 133 12.55 -2.56 -1.56
C ARG A 133 12.09 -1.19 -2.07
N LEU A 134 11.27 -0.54 -1.24
CA LEU A 134 10.91 0.86 -1.38
C LEU A 134 11.61 1.70 -0.31
N THR A 135 12.42 2.67 -0.72
CA THR A 135 13.11 3.62 0.16
C THR A 135 12.32 4.94 0.23
N VAL A 136 11.93 5.31 1.45
CA VAL A 136 11.04 6.44 1.72
C VAL A 136 11.66 7.33 2.78
N MET A 137 11.75 8.63 2.51
CA MET A 137 12.06 9.63 3.51
C MET A 137 10.78 10.05 4.23
N THR A 138 10.83 10.22 5.55
CA THR A 138 9.66 10.54 6.37
C THR A 138 9.96 11.54 7.47
N THR A 139 9.04 12.45 7.77
CA THR A 139 9.08 13.28 9.00
C THR A 139 8.79 12.47 10.25
N GLY A 140 8.20 11.28 10.11
CA GLY A 140 7.92 10.37 11.21
C GLY A 140 9.12 9.52 11.62
N ARG A 141 8.86 8.51 12.47
CA ARG A 141 9.88 7.58 12.95
C ARG A 141 10.48 6.74 11.81
N LYS A 142 11.81 6.56 11.80
CA LYS A 142 12.49 5.60 10.92
C LYS A 142 12.07 4.14 11.21
N GLY A 143 12.30 3.24 10.26
CA GLY A 143 12.08 1.80 10.45
C GLY A 143 11.91 1.02 9.15
N VAL A 144 12.17 -0.29 9.22
CA VAL A 144 12.03 -1.21 8.08
C VAL A 144 10.85 -2.15 8.32
N PHE A 145 9.99 -2.29 7.31
CA PHE A 145 8.78 -3.10 7.36
C PHE A 145 8.81 -4.12 6.23
N LYS A 146 8.95 -5.40 6.55
CA LYS A 146 8.77 -6.48 5.57
C LYS A 146 7.27 -6.66 5.33
N THR A 147 6.87 -6.65 4.06
CA THR A 147 5.47 -6.87 3.66
C THR A 147 5.42 -7.88 2.50
N PRO A 148 4.27 -8.51 2.23
CA PRO A 148 4.08 -9.33 1.04
C PRO A 148 4.28 -8.59 -0.28
N TYR A 149 4.36 -7.25 -0.27
CA TYR A 149 4.53 -6.40 -1.44
C TYR A 149 5.96 -5.88 -1.60
N GLY A 150 6.90 -6.35 -0.77
CA GLY A 150 8.27 -5.84 -0.65
C GLY A 150 8.55 -5.19 0.71
N ALA A 151 9.82 -4.88 0.95
CA ALA A 151 10.28 -4.17 2.14
C ALA A 151 10.10 -2.66 1.98
N ILE A 152 9.54 -1.99 2.98
CA ILE A 152 9.46 -0.53 3.04
C ILE A 152 10.47 -0.05 4.07
N GLU A 153 11.41 0.77 3.64
CA GLU A 153 12.44 1.37 4.49
C GLU A 153 12.18 2.87 4.66
N PHE A 154 11.79 3.25 5.87
CA PHE A 154 11.62 4.64 6.25
C PHE A 154 12.90 5.21 6.87
N THR A 155 13.42 6.28 6.28
CA THR A 155 14.51 7.09 6.84
C THR A 155 13.98 8.43 7.31
N HIS A 156 14.34 8.82 8.54
CA HIS A 156 13.85 10.06 9.13
C HIS A 156 14.54 11.30 8.53
N THR A 157 13.76 12.36 8.30
CA THR A 157 14.24 13.68 7.90
C THR A 157 13.65 14.75 8.80
N GLU A 158 14.49 15.70 9.20
CA GLU A 158 14.09 16.91 9.96
C GLU A 158 13.80 18.09 9.02
N ARG A 159 13.62 17.81 7.72
CA ARG A 159 13.31 18.85 6.73
C ARG A 159 11.92 19.39 6.98
N ASN A 160 11.79 20.71 6.86
CA ASN A 160 10.50 21.35 6.98
C ASN A 160 9.59 20.99 5.79
N ASP A 161 8.28 21.09 6.01
CA ASP A 161 7.26 20.67 5.05
C ASP A 161 7.36 21.41 3.71
N ILE A 162 7.67 22.71 3.73
CA ILE A 162 7.77 23.54 2.51
C ILE A 162 8.95 23.08 1.65
N ASP A 163 10.10 22.79 2.27
CA ASP A 163 11.27 22.25 1.58
C ASP A 163 10.95 20.90 0.94
N ILE A 164 10.26 20.00 1.66
CA ILE A 164 9.82 18.72 1.12
C ILE A 164 8.90 18.94 -0.10
N LEU A 165 7.91 19.83 0.01
CA LEU A 165 6.96 20.09 -1.07
C LEU A 165 7.61 20.67 -2.32
N ASN A 166 8.58 21.58 -2.16
CA ASN A 166 9.31 22.20 -3.27
C ASN A 166 10.29 21.24 -3.96
N ASN A 167 10.75 20.22 -3.25
CA ASN A 167 11.75 19.26 -3.73
C ASN A 167 11.15 17.89 -4.05
N THR A 168 9.82 17.79 -4.16
CA THR A 168 9.14 16.54 -4.48
C THR A 168 8.01 16.77 -5.48
N ILE A 169 7.77 15.76 -6.31
CA ILE A 169 6.77 15.79 -7.38
C ILE A 169 5.67 14.76 -7.06
N LEU A 170 4.42 15.13 -7.31
CA LEU A 170 3.28 14.22 -7.23
C LEU A 170 2.73 13.96 -8.64
N TYR A 171 2.90 12.74 -9.13
CA TYR A 171 2.28 12.25 -10.37
C TYR A 171 1.05 11.37 -10.04
N ASP A 172 0.55 10.60 -11.02
CA ASP A 172 -0.51 9.59 -10.83
C ASP A 172 0.00 8.38 -10.03
N ARG A 173 0.39 8.62 -8.77
CA ARG A 173 0.92 7.64 -7.82
C ARG A 173 0.61 8.01 -6.36
N PRO A 174 0.68 7.07 -5.40
CA PRO A 174 0.27 7.32 -4.02
C PRO A 174 1.17 8.24 -3.20
N LEU A 175 2.50 8.13 -3.39
CA LEU A 175 3.52 8.91 -2.69
C LEU A 175 4.18 9.91 -3.63
N ARG A 176 4.58 11.06 -3.08
CA ARG A 176 5.46 11.97 -3.80
C ARG A 176 6.82 11.31 -4.03
N ILE A 177 7.51 11.69 -5.09
CA ILE A 177 8.91 11.31 -5.35
C ILE A 177 9.81 12.54 -5.24
N ALA A 178 10.96 12.41 -4.62
CA ALA A 178 11.98 13.45 -4.59
C ALA A 178 12.39 13.83 -6.02
N THR A 179 12.70 15.09 -6.29
CA THR A 179 13.42 15.44 -7.52
C THR A 179 14.77 14.71 -7.56
N GLU A 180 15.36 14.56 -8.74
CA GLU A 180 16.67 13.91 -8.88
C GLU A 180 17.72 14.53 -7.95
N SER A 181 17.84 15.86 -7.97
CA SER A 181 18.77 16.61 -7.11
C SER A 181 18.48 16.41 -5.62
N ALA A 182 17.20 16.33 -5.23
CA ALA A 182 16.81 16.06 -3.86
C ALA A 182 17.13 14.63 -3.44
N ALA A 183 16.95 13.64 -4.32
CA ALA A 183 17.28 12.25 -4.06
C ALA A 183 18.79 12.04 -3.89
N ILE A 184 19.62 12.67 -4.74
CA ILE A 184 21.09 12.67 -4.59
C ILE A 184 21.50 13.31 -3.26
N ARG A 185 20.92 14.47 -2.93
CA ARG A 185 21.17 15.16 -1.66
C ARG A 185 20.79 14.30 -0.46
N ASP A 186 19.66 13.60 -0.52
CA ASP A 186 19.23 12.68 0.53
C ASP A 186 20.18 11.49 0.66
N LEU A 187 20.60 10.89 -0.46
CA LEU A 187 21.57 9.79 -0.50
C LEU A 187 22.86 10.17 0.23
N LYS A 188 23.42 11.35 -0.13
CA LYS A 188 24.63 11.91 0.50
C LYS A 188 24.43 12.18 1.99
N ARG A 189 23.33 12.83 2.38
CA ARG A 189 23.02 13.15 3.79
C ARG A 189 22.93 11.89 4.66
N VAL A 190 22.28 10.85 4.15
CA VAL A 190 22.05 9.60 4.88
C VAL A 190 23.34 8.76 4.95
N GLY A 191 24.37 9.11 4.19
CA GLY A 191 25.64 8.36 4.13
C GLY A 191 25.50 7.03 3.39
N ARG A 192 24.61 6.96 2.38
CA ARG A 192 24.49 5.80 1.50
C ARG A 192 25.62 5.79 0.46
N ASN A 193 25.85 4.64 -0.16
CA ASN A 193 26.91 4.48 -1.16
C ASN A 193 26.62 5.36 -2.39
N THR A 194 27.47 6.36 -2.63
CA THR A 194 27.35 7.28 -3.77
C THR A 194 28.05 6.79 -5.02
N HIS A 195 28.94 5.80 -4.92
CA HIS A 195 29.67 5.25 -6.08
C HIS A 195 28.78 4.49 -7.07
N MET A 196 27.49 4.33 -6.76
CA MET A 196 26.50 3.70 -7.64
C MET A 196 25.89 4.70 -8.64
N LEU A 197 26.12 6.01 -8.44
CA LEU A 197 25.62 7.06 -9.31
C LEU A 197 26.36 6.99 -10.66
N CYS A 198 25.59 6.85 -11.73
CA CYS A 198 26.10 6.79 -13.11
C CYS A 198 26.49 8.19 -13.63
N ASN A 199 25.91 9.23 -13.03
CA ASN A 199 26.16 10.63 -13.38
C ASN A 199 27.09 11.27 -12.33
N GLU A 200 28.34 10.83 -12.25
CA GLU A 200 29.42 11.72 -11.81
C GLU A 200 29.81 12.55 -13.04
N PHE A 201 29.08 13.64 -13.30
CA PHE A 201 29.64 14.73 -14.09
C PHE A 201 30.48 15.56 -13.11
N ASP A 202 31.80 15.52 -13.30
CA ASP A 202 32.73 16.53 -12.81
C ASP A 202 32.29 17.95 -13.21
#